data_AF-R7H656-F1
#
_entry.id   AF-R7H656-F1
#
_cell.length_a   1.000
_cell.length_b   1.000
_cell.length_c   1.000
_cell.angle_alpha   90.00
_cell.angle_beta   90.00
_cell.angle_gamma   90.00
#
_symmetry.space_group_name_H-M   'P 1'
#
loop_
_entity.id
_entity.type
_entity.pdbx_description
1 polymer ?
#
loop_
_entity_poly.entity_id
_entity_poly.type
_entity_poly.pdbx_seq_one_letter_code
_entity_poly.pdbx_strand_id
1 'polypeptide(L)'
;MNGKNVSLDLMEFVEQNILPRYNSFDKAHRLSHVNHVIKQSLELALKCGADINMAYTIAAYHDLGLEGPRAVHHIQSGKILMADRRLQRWFSPEQLRIMKEAVEDHRASASHAPRSIYGKIVAEADRDLEPIHIFRRTIQYGLSHYPEYNKEEQKKRFFEHLDHKYSTHGYIRLWLPNSPNTDKLKAIREIINDKNALMDIFDKLFEEEIDTYEK
;
A
#
# COMPACT_ATOMS: atom_id res chain seq x y z
N MET A 1 11.49 -22.14 18.37
CA MET A 1 10.75 -20.87 18.46
C MET A 1 9.43 -21.03 17.72
N ASN A 2 8.29 -20.73 18.35
CA ASN A 2 7.00 -20.75 17.67
C ASN A 2 7.03 -19.68 16.56
N GLY A 3 7.25 -20.10 15.30
CA GLY A 3 7.32 -19.20 14.12
C GLY A 3 5.99 -18.53 13.74
N LYS A 4 5.10 -18.33 14.72
CA LYS A 4 3.79 -17.69 14.56
C LYS A 4 3.75 -16.25 15.06
N ASN A 5 4.75 -15.81 15.82
CA ASN A 5 4.83 -14.47 16.38
C ASN A 5 6.14 -13.80 15.98
N VAL A 6 6.10 -12.48 15.81
CA VAL A 6 7.29 -11.64 15.61
C VAL A 6 8.14 -11.65 16.87
N SER A 7 9.46 -11.66 16.70
CA SER A 7 10.40 -11.57 17.82
C SER A 7 10.21 -10.24 18.57
N LEU A 8 10.13 -10.29 19.90
CA LEU A 8 9.81 -9.11 20.72
C LEU A 8 10.87 -8.01 20.61
N ASP A 9 12.15 -8.39 20.55
CA ASP A 9 13.27 -7.46 20.40
C ASP A 9 13.32 -6.80 19.02
N LEU A 10 12.92 -7.54 17.96
CA LEU A 10 12.74 -6.98 16.62
C LEU A 10 11.56 -6.01 16.58
N MET A 11 10.44 -6.37 17.20
CA MET A 11 9.24 -5.53 17.29
C MET A 11 9.56 -4.22 18.00
N GLU A 12 10.19 -4.29 19.18
CA GLU A 12 10.62 -3.12 19.94
C GLU A 12 11.54 -2.22 19.10
N PHE A 13 12.53 -2.81 18.41
CA PHE A 13 13.40 -2.08 17.52
C PHE A 13 12.63 -1.33 16.42
N VAL A 14 11.73 -2.00 15.72
CA VAL A 14 10.94 -1.41 14.62
C VAL A 14 10.03 -0.30 15.12
N GLU A 15 9.32 -0.53 16.22
CA GLU A 15 8.40 0.46 16.81
C GLU A 15 9.12 1.72 17.29
N GLN A 16 10.32 1.58 17.86
CA GLN A 16 11.08 2.73 18.37
C GLN A 16 11.87 3.47 17.28
N ASN A 17 12.37 2.77 16.26
CA ASN A 17 13.37 3.33 15.34
C ASN A 17 12.85 3.55 13.93
N ILE A 18 11.82 2.80 13.51
CA ILE A 18 11.40 2.74 12.10
C ILE A 18 10.03 3.38 11.92
N LEU A 19 9.01 2.93 12.65
CA LEU A 19 7.66 3.46 12.51
C LEU A 19 7.55 4.98 12.75
N PRO A 20 8.29 5.60 13.69
CA PRO A 20 8.18 7.05 13.92
C PRO A 20 8.54 7.90 12.70
N ARG A 21 9.30 7.37 11.73
CA ARG A 21 9.67 8.09 10.49
C ARG A 21 8.45 8.42 9.63
N TYR A 22 7.42 7.56 9.66
CA TYR A 22 6.16 7.77 8.93
C TYR A 22 5.37 8.99 9.40
N ASN A 23 5.68 9.55 10.59
CA ASN A 23 5.04 10.79 11.06
C ASN A 23 5.35 12.00 10.17
N SER A 24 6.46 11.95 9.42
CA SER A 24 6.86 13.01 8.50
C SER A 24 6.13 12.97 7.15
N PHE A 25 5.40 11.89 6.85
CA PHE A 25 4.76 11.69 5.55
C PHE A 25 3.40 12.37 5.44
N ASP A 26 2.91 12.46 4.21
CA ASP A 26 1.57 12.93 3.92
C ASP A 26 0.52 12.08 4.66
N LYS A 27 -0.70 12.63 4.84
CA LYS A 27 -1.78 12.00 5.60
C LYS A 27 -2.07 10.56 5.16
N ALA A 28 -1.88 10.27 3.87
CA ALA A 28 -2.15 8.97 3.27
C ALA A 28 -1.09 7.91 3.64
N HIS A 29 0.13 8.29 4.01
CA HIS A 29 1.22 7.35 4.29
C HIS A 29 1.75 7.48 5.72
N ARG A 30 0.90 7.81 6.70
CA ARG A 30 1.30 7.88 8.13
C ARG A 30 1.25 6.53 8.84
N LEU A 31 1.43 6.53 10.16
CA LEU A 31 1.37 5.35 11.03
C LEU A 31 0.17 4.44 10.78
N SER A 32 -1.02 4.99 10.51
CA SER A 32 -2.21 4.20 10.19
C SER A 32 -2.03 3.31 8.95
N HIS A 33 -1.35 3.82 7.93
CA HIS A 33 -1.08 3.09 6.69
C HIS A 33 -0.11 1.94 6.97
N VAL A 34 1.08 2.24 7.49
CA VAL A 34 2.09 1.20 7.74
C VAL A 34 1.61 0.15 8.73
N ASN A 35 0.85 0.52 9.77
CA ASN A 35 0.28 -0.46 10.70
C ASN A 35 -0.75 -1.38 10.03
N HIS A 36 -1.55 -0.85 9.10
CA HIS A 36 -2.45 -1.66 8.28
C HIS A 36 -1.67 -2.66 7.42
N VAL A 37 -0.64 -2.18 6.69
CA VAL A 37 0.21 -3.02 5.83
C VAL A 37 0.94 -4.08 6.65
N ILE A 38 1.44 -3.75 7.84
CA ILE A 38 2.06 -4.69 8.77
C ILE A 38 1.06 -5.77 9.15
N LYS A 39 -0.13 -5.40 9.64
CA LYS A 39 -1.17 -6.37 10.04
C LYS A 39 -1.50 -7.33 8.91
N GLN A 40 -1.76 -6.81 7.71
CA GLN A 40 -2.08 -7.63 6.53
C GLN A 40 -0.89 -8.52 6.12
N SER A 41 0.34 -8.00 6.15
CA SER A 41 1.54 -8.77 5.81
C SER A 41 1.75 -9.94 6.77
N LEU A 42 1.51 -9.76 8.07
CA LEU A 42 1.60 -10.83 9.07
C LEU A 42 0.56 -11.93 8.82
N GLU A 43 -0.69 -11.54 8.59
CA GLU A 43 -1.79 -12.49 8.28
C GLU A 43 -1.49 -13.29 7.01
N LEU A 44 -1.00 -12.63 5.96
CA LEU A 44 -0.64 -13.29 4.70
C LEU A 44 0.61 -14.17 4.84
N ALA A 45 1.62 -13.75 5.59
CA ALA A 45 2.83 -14.54 5.83
C ALA A 45 2.49 -15.87 6.52
N LEU A 46 1.62 -15.84 7.54
CA LEU A 46 1.14 -17.05 8.22
C LEU A 46 0.40 -17.99 7.27
N LYS A 47 -0.45 -17.47 6.39
CA LYS A 47 -1.17 -18.27 5.37
C LYS A 47 -0.24 -18.88 4.34
N CYS A 48 0.82 -18.17 3.96
CA CYS A 48 1.81 -18.62 2.97
C CYS A 48 2.94 -19.47 3.55
N GLY A 49 3.02 -19.64 4.88
CA GLY A 49 4.15 -20.31 5.53
C GLY A 49 5.47 -19.55 5.43
N ALA A 50 5.42 -18.23 5.25
CA ALA A 50 6.59 -17.37 5.16
C ALA A 50 7.09 -16.94 6.55
N ASP A 51 8.36 -16.55 6.65
CA ASP A 51 8.95 -16.04 7.90
C ASP A 51 8.29 -14.72 8.31
N ILE A 52 7.65 -14.74 9.47
CA ILE A 52 6.88 -13.61 9.99
C ILE A 52 7.78 -12.41 10.36
N ASN A 53 9.03 -12.63 10.76
CA ASN A 53 9.98 -11.56 11.09
C ASN A 53 10.41 -10.83 9.82
N MET A 54 10.65 -11.57 8.73
CA MET A 54 10.94 -10.98 7.42
C MET A 54 9.74 -10.17 6.92
N ALA A 55 8.53 -10.75 6.93
CA ALA A 55 7.32 -10.06 6.48
C ALA A 55 7.03 -8.78 7.29
N TYR A 56 7.17 -8.85 8.62
CA TYR A 56 7.05 -7.69 9.51
C TYR A 56 8.02 -6.56 9.13
N THR A 57 9.29 -6.90 8.97
CA THR A 57 10.33 -5.91 8.68
C THR A 57 10.17 -5.31 7.28
N ILE A 58 9.84 -6.14 6.28
CA ILE A 58 9.55 -5.66 4.91
C ILE A 58 8.40 -4.65 4.93
N ALA A 59 7.30 -4.98 5.61
CA ALA A 59 6.15 -4.09 5.72
C ALA A 59 6.50 -2.79 6.44
N ALA A 60 7.30 -2.83 7.51
CA ALA A 60 7.74 -1.62 8.20
C ALA A 60 8.64 -0.72 7.33
N TYR A 61 9.41 -1.28 6.40
CA TYR A 61 10.37 -0.54 5.59
C TYR A 61 9.84 -0.12 4.20
N HIS A 62 8.73 -0.67 3.72
CA HIS A 62 8.33 -0.59 2.31
C HIS A 62 8.26 0.84 1.75
N ASP A 63 7.83 1.79 2.57
CA ASP A 63 7.53 3.17 2.17
C ASP A 63 8.50 4.22 2.73
N LEU A 64 9.58 3.82 3.40
CA LEU A 64 10.54 4.78 3.99
C LEU A 64 11.21 5.69 2.96
N GLY A 65 11.26 5.28 1.70
CA GLY A 65 11.75 6.09 0.58
C GLY A 65 10.86 7.29 0.23
N LEU A 66 9.67 7.42 0.81
CA LEU A 66 8.79 8.59 0.65
C LEU A 66 9.34 9.87 1.31
N GLU A 67 10.43 9.77 2.08
CA GLU A 67 11.24 10.95 2.47
C GLU A 67 11.82 11.69 1.23
N GLY A 68 11.92 11.01 0.09
CA GLY A 68 12.38 11.55 -1.18
C GLY A 68 11.31 11.50 -2.28
N PRO A 69 11.71 11.57 -3.56
CA PRO A 69 10.77 11.61 -4.68
C PRO A 69 9.94 10.33 -4.79
N ARG A 70 8.61 10.48 -4.80
CA ARG A 70 7.65 9.37 -4.91
C ARG A 70 7.88 8.47 -6.12
N ALA A 71 8.40 8.99 -7.24
CA ALA A 71 8.66 8.16 -8.43
C ALA A 71 9.61 6.98 -8.16
N VAL A 72 10.53 7.13 -7.20
CA VAL A 72 11.60 6.16 -6.90
C VAL A 72 11.57 5.64 -5.45
N HIS A 73 10.52 5.94 -4.68
CA HIS A 73 10.44 5.60 -3.23
C HIS A 73 10.75 4.13 -2.95
N HIS A 74 10.11 3.16 -3.63
CA HIS A 74 10.41 1.73 -3.54
C HIS A 74 11.90 1.36 -3.64
N ILE A 75 12.64 1.93 -4.61
CA ILE A 75 14.09 1.71 -4.75
C ILE A 75 14.84 2.34 -3.56
N GLN A 76 14.43 3.53 -3.15
CA GLN A 76 15.04 4.21 -2.01
C GLN A 76 14.77 3.48 -0.69
N SER A 77 13.57 2.94 -0.49
CA SER A 77 13.22 2.08 0.64
C SER A 77 14.11 0.84 0.68
N GLY A 78 14.35 0.19 -0.46
CA GLY A 78 15.28 -0.94 -0.57
C GLY A 78 16.72 -0.56 -0.17
N LYS A 79 17.19 0.62 -0.59
CA LYS A 79 18.50 1.15 -0.16
C LYS A 79 18.55 1.45 1.35
N ILE A 80 17.49 2.04 1.91
CA ILE A 80 17.38 2.32 3.35
C ILE A 80 17.44 1.00 4.14
N LEU A 81 16.70 -0.02 3.71
CA LEU A 81 16.72 -1.35 4.34
C LEU A 81 18.13 -1.95 4.32
N MET A 82 18.81 -1.92 3.18
CA MET A 82 20.18 -2.47 3.06
C MET A 82 21.23 -1.67 3.83
N ALA A 83 21.02 -0.37 4.02
CA ALA A 83 21.92 0.49 4.78
C ALA A 83 21.81 0.27 6.30
N ASP A 84 20.67 -0.24 6.79
CA ASP A 84 20.48 -0.49 8.22
C ASP A 84 21.19 -1.75 8.69
N ARG A 85 22.46 -1.59 9.08
CA ARG A 85 23.30 -2.68 9.61
C ARG A 85 22.75 -3.31 10.89
N ARG A 86 21.84 -2.63 11.62
CA ARG A 86 21.24 -3.18 12.85
C ARG A 86 20.40 -4.42 12.56
N LEU A 87 19.83 -4.52 11.35
CA LEU A 87 19.05 -5.68 10.91
C LEU A 87 19.86 -6.99 10.87
N GLN A 88 21.19 -6.92 10.80
CA GLN A 88 22.07 -8.09 10.81
C GLN A 88 22.03 -8.89 12.13
N ARG A 89 21.43 -8.32 13.19
CA ARG A 89 21.16 -9.03 14.44
C ARG A 89 20.12 -10.15 14.27
N TRP A 90 19.19 -9.99 13.33
CA TRP A 90 18.07 -10.92 13.13
C TRP A 90 18.13 -11.67 11.79
N PHE A 91 18.77 -11.08 10.78
CA PHE A 91 18.68 -11.58 9.41
C PHE A 91 20.05 -11.82 8.79
N SER A 92 20.16 -12.94 8.07
CA SER A 92 21.31 -13.25 7.24
C SER A 92 21.41 -12.31 6.02
N PRO A 93 22.59 -12.19 5.39
CA PRO A 93 22.76 -11.39 4.17
C PRO A 93 21.77 -11.78 3.04
N GLU A 94 21.48 -13.08 2.91
CA GLU A 94 20.53 -13.56 1.90
C GLU A 94 19.09 -13.17 2.21
N GLN A 95 18.68 -13.24 3.49
CA GLN A 95 17.37 -12.73 3.91
C GLN A 95 17.24 -11.23 3.65
N LEU A 96 18.26 -10.44 3.98
CA LEU A 96 18.28 -8.99 3.71
C LEU A 96 18.17 -8.68 2.22
N ARG A 97 18.86 -9.47 1.37
CA ARG A 97 18.72 -9.37 -0.09
C ARG A 97 17.27 -9.59 -0.52
N ILE A 98 16.63 -10.68 -0.08
CA ILE A 98 15.23 -10.98 -0.38
C ILE A 98 14.29 -9.87 0.11
N MET A 99 14.55 -9.32 1.30
CA MET A 99 13.74 -8.24 1.87
C MET A 99 13.85 -6.94 1.07
N LYS A 100 15.05 -6.56 0.66
CA LYS A 100 15.28 -5.44 -0.27
C LYS A 100 14.48 -5.63 -1.55
N GLU A 101 14.56 -6.82 -2.15
CA GLU A 101 13.83 -7.13 -3.38
C GLU A 101 12.32 -7.03 -3.20
N ALA A 102 11.79 -7.55 -2.08
CA ALA A 102 10.38 -7.45 -1.75
C ALA A 102 9.90 -6.01 -1.60
N VAL A 103 10.69 -5.16 -0.94
CA VAL A 103 10.41 -3.72 -0.81
C VAL A 103 10.43 -3.02 -2.17
N GLU A 104 11.36 -3.35 -3.06
CA GLU A 104 11.40 -2.77 -4.41
C GLU A 104 10.18 -3.21 -5.26
N ASP A 105 9.66 -4.41 -5.03
CA ASP A 105 8.61 -5.01 -5.84
C ASP A 105 7.17 -4.67 -5.39
N HIS A 106 6.98 -3.91 -4.30
CA HIS A 106 5.66 -3.76 -3.68
C HIS A 106 4.67 -2.94 -4.53
N ARG A 107 5.15 -2.06 -5.42
CA ARG A 107 4.29 -1.08 -6.10
C ARG A 107 3.23 -1.73 -6.98
N ALA A 108 1.99 -1.26 -6.87
CA ALA A 108 0.89 -1.69 -7.74
C ALA A 108 1.13 -1.41 -9.24
N SER A 109 1.92 -0.38 -9.58
CA SER A 109 2.24 0.00 -10.96
C SER A 109 3.49 -0.73 -11.51
N ALA A 110 4.08 -1.67 -10.78
CA ALA A 110 5.19 -2.46 -11.29
C ALA A 110 4.75 -3.29 -12.51
N SER A 111 5.56 -3.28 -13.57
CA SER A 111 5.28 -3.99 -14.82
C SER A 111 5.63 -5.49 -14.78
N HIS A 112 6.17 -5.96 -13.67
CA HIS A 112 6.61 -7.34 -13.48
C HIS A 112 6.04 -7.91 -12.17
N ALA A 113 6.02 -9.24 -12.08
CA ALA A 113 5.69 -9.93 -10.85
C ALA A 113 6.79 -9.73 -9.78
N PRO A 114 6.44 -9.68 -8.49
CA PRO A 114 7.43 -9.71 -7.42
C PRO A 114 8.28 -10.96 -7.47
N ARG A 115 9.59 -10.80 -7.20
CA ARG A 115 10.62 -11.84 -7.31
C ARG A 115 10.48 -12.98 -6.30
N SER A 116 9.85 -12.72 -5.15
CA SER A 116 9.73 -13.66 -4.04
C SER A 116 8.33 -13.69 -3.45
N ILE A 117 8.04 -14.72 -2.64
CA ILE A 117 6.79 -14.78 -1.87
C ILE A 117 6.63 -13.55 -0.96
N TYR A 118 7.73 -13.03 -0.41
CA TYR A 118 7.70 -11.82 0.42
C TYR A 118 7.31 -10.58 -0.36
N GLY A 119 7.81 -10.44 -1.60
CA GLY A 119 7.38 -9.37 -2.50
C GLY A 119 5.89 -9.45 -2.83
N LYS A 120 5.37 -10.67 -3.04
CA LYS A 120 3.92 -10.88 -3.24
C LYS A 120 3.11 -10.52 -2.00
N ILE A 121 3.58 -10.89 -0.80
CA ILE A 121 2.93 -10.57 0.47
C ILE A 121 2.83 -9.05 0.68
N VAL A 122 3.94 -8.32 0.59
CA VAL A 122 3.92 -6.87 0.85
C VAL A 122 3.15 -6.13 -0.24
N ALA A 123 3.29 -6.52 -1.51
CA ALA A 123 2.51 -5.94 -2.60
C ALA A 123 1.00 -6.16 -2.43
N GLU A 124 0.60 -7.31 -1.87
CA GLU A 124 -0.80 -7.61 -1.58
C GLU A 124 -1.31 -6.86 -0.35
N ALA A 125 -0.49 -6.77 0.70
CA ALA A 125 -0.81 -6.08 1.95
C ALA A 125 -0.90 -4.55 1.81
N ASP A 126 -0.10 -3.96 0.91
CA ASP A 126 -0.10 -2.53 0.60
C ASP A 126 -1.31 -2.10 -0.26
N ARG A 127 -2.03 -3.06 -0.84
CA ARG A 127 -3.24 -2.77 -1.60
C ARG A 127 -4.41 -2.49 -0.68
N ASP A 128 -4.65 -1.21 -0.48
CA ASP A 128 -5.92 -0.69 0.00
C ASP A 128 -7.03 -0.97 -1.03
N LEU A 129 -7.88 -1.96 -0.71
CA LEU A 129 -9.00 -2.40 -1.53
C LEU A 129 -10.35 -2.20 -0.84
N GLU A 130 -10.42 -1.30 0.13
CA GLU A 130 -11.71 -0.92 0.70
C GLU A 130 -12.42 0.08 -0.25
N PRO A 131 -13.58 -0.25 -0.86
CA PRO A 131 -14.13 0.52 -1.97
C PRO A 131 -14.32 2.01 -1.66
N ILE A 132 -15.01 2.33 -0.56
CA ILE A 132 -15.28 3.71 -0.15
C ILE A 132 -13.99 4.47 0.15
N HIS A 133 -12.98 3.80 0.71
CA HIS A 133 -11.70 4.43 1.00
C HIS A 133 -10.95 4.78 -0.29
N ILE A 134 -10.91 3.88 -1.28
CA ILE A 134 -10.32 4.14 -2.60
C ILE A 134 -11.01 5.31 -3.29
N PHE A 135 -12.34 5.32 -3.31
CA PHE A 135 -13.10 6.36 -4.00
C PHE A 135 -12.86 7.72 -3.35
N ARG A 136 -12.96 7.80 -2.02
CA ARG A 136 -12.69 9.03 -1.25
C ARG A 136 -11.26 9.53 -1.48
N ARG A 137 -10.25 8.66 -1.40
CA ARG A 137 -8.85 9.04 -1.66
C ARG A 137 -8.62 9.53 -3.10
N THR A 138 -9.32 8.94 -4.06
CA THR A 138 -9.23 9.37 -5.47
C THR A 138 -9.75 10.80 -5.65
N ILE A 139 -10.81 11.17 -4.93
CA ILE A 139 -11.35 12.54 -4.88
C ILE A 139 -10.38 13.48 -4.15
N GLN A 140 -9.93 13.13 -2.95
CA GLN A 140 -8.97 13.93 -2.18
C GLN A 140 -7.69 14.22 -2.95
N TYR A 141 -7.19 13.25 -3.72
CA TYR A 141 -6.05 13.47 -4.61
C TYR A 141 -6.37 14.49 -5.70
N GLY A 142 -7.55 14.39 -6.31
CA GLY A 142 -8.02 15.34 -7.32
C GLY A 142 -8.07 16.76 -6.80
N LEU A 143 -8.70 16.97 -5.64
CA LEU A 143 -8.84 18.27 -4.99
C LEU A 143 -7.48 18.88 -4.58
N SER A 144 -6.54 18.06 -4.12
CA SER A 144 -5.22 18.54 -3.68
C SER A 144 -4.22 18.79 -4.81
N HIS A 145 -4.31 18.06 -5.92
CA HIS A 145 -3.31 18.12 -7.01
C HIS A 145 -3.80 18.87 -8.25
N TYR A 146 -5.12 19.01 -8.41
CA TYR A 146 -5.76 19.74 -9.51
C TYR A 146 -6.84 20.68 -8.94
N PRO A 147 -6.49 21.60 -8.03
CA PRO A 147 -7.46 22.51 -7.42
C PRO A 147 -8.17 23.43 -8.43
N GLU A 148 -7.59 23.59 -9.63
CA GLU A 148 -8.17 24.37 -10.72
C GLU A 148 -9.31 23.65 -11.46
N TYR A 149 -9.47 22.33 -11.27
CA TYR A 149 -10.51 21.56 -11.94
C TYR A 149 -11.88 21.78 -11.29
N ASN A 150 -12.89 22.03 -12.13
CA ASN A 150 -14.28 22.06 -11.69
C ASN A 150 -14.80 20.63 -11.38
N LYS A 151 -16.03 20.53 -10.85
CA LYS A 151 -16.66 19.24 -10.46
C LYS A 151 -16.68 18.23 -11.62
N GLU A 152 -17.00 18.64 -12.85
CA GLU A 152 -17.05 17.74 -14.00
C GLU A 152 -15.67 17.25 -14.45
N GLU A 153 -14.64 18.11 -14.36
CA GLU A 153 -13.25 17.73 -14.62
C GLU A 153 -12.72 16.76 -13.56
N GLN A 154 -13.02 17.01 -12.29
CA GLN A 154 -12.71 16.11 -11.18
C GLN A 154 -13.41 14.76 -11.33
N LYS A 155 -14.67 14.77 -11.76
CA LYS A 155 -15.47 13.57 -12.07
C LYS A 155 -14.81 12.77 -13.18
N LYS A 156 -14.50 13.38 -14.32
CA LYS A 156 -13.82 12.72 -15.43
C LYS A 156 -12.53 12.03 -14.97
N ARG A 157 -11.67 12.77 -14.26
CA ARG A 157 -10.42 12.23 -13.69
C ARG A 157 -10.67 11.05 -12.75
N PHE A 158 -11.69 11.14 -11.88
CA PHE A 158 -12.05 10.08 -10.95
C PHE A 158 -12.40 8.78 -11.70
N PHE A 159 -13.28 8.84 -12.70
CA PHE A 159 -13.65 7.67 -13.50
C PHE A 159 -12.46 7.10 -14.27
N GLU A 160 -11.66 7.95 -14.93
CA GLU A 160 -10.46 7.53 -15.67
C GLU A 160 -9.44 6.85 -14.77
N HIS A 161 -9.20 7.39 -13.57
CA HIS A 161 -8.28 6.79 -12.60
C HIS A 161 -8.74 5.40 -12.16
N LEU A 162 -10.03 5.26 -11.83
CA LEU A 162 -10.58 3.99 -11.40
C LEU A 162 -10.56 2.94 -12.51
N ASP A 163 -10.87 3.33 -13.74
CA ASP A 163 -10.79 2.43 -14.88
C ASP A 163 -9.36 1.97 -15.16
N HIS A 164 -8.41 2.90 -15.27
CA HIS A 164 -7.00 2.59 -15.55
C HIS A 164 -6.36 1.71 -14.48
N LYS A 165 -6.77 1.86 -13.21
CA LYS A 165 -6.14 1.16 -12.09
C LYS A 165 -6.87 -0.12 -11.72
N TYR A 166 -8.19 -0.07 -11.52
CA TYR A 166 -8.96 -1.12 -10.81
C TYR A 166 -9.90 -1.94 -11.70
N SER A 167 -10.17 -1.52 -12.94
CA SER A 167 -11.06 -2.28 -13.83
C SER A 167 -10.52 -3.68 -14.14
N THR A 168 -11.28 -4.44 -14.93
CA THR A 168 -10.83 -5.74 -15.44
C THR A 168 -9.58 -5.62 -16.32
N HIS A 169 -9.40 -4.49 -17.01
CA HIS A 169 -8.23 -4.19 -17.84
C HIS A 169 -7.20 -3.31 -17.12
N GLY A 170 -7.56 -2.75 -15.96
CA GLY A 170 -6.69 -1.90 -15.17
C GLY A 170 -5.39 -2.59 -14.74
N TYR A 171 -4.37 -1.81 -14.41
CA TYR A 171 -3.02 -2.33 -14.17
C TYR A 171 -2.86 -3.04 -12.82
N ILE A 172 -3.77 -2.90 -11.85
CA ILE A 172 -3.65 -3.60 -10.57
C ILE A 172 -3.71 -5.12 -10.79
N ARG A 173 -2.83 -5.85 -10.11
CA ARG A 173 -2.72 -7.31 -10.16
C ARG A 173 -2.71 -7.84 -8.74
N LEU A 174 -3.44 -8.90 -8.44
CA LEU A 174 -3.29 -9.62 -7.16
C LEU A 174 -2.30 -10.76 -7.35
N TRP A 175 -1.43 -10.99 -6.36
CA TRP A 175 -0.32 -11.95 -6.51
C TRP A 175 -0.49 -13.24 -5.71
N LEU A 176 -1.41 -13.24 -4.75
CA LEU A 176 -1.69 -14.38 -3.89
C LEU A 176 -3.09 -14.93 -4.21
N PRO A 177 -3.21 -16.23 -4.56
CA PRO A 177 -4.52 -16.84 -4.74
C PRO A 177 -5.27 -16.90 -3.40
N ASN A 178 -6.59 -16.74 -3.45
CA ASN A 178 -7.49 -16.84 -2.29
C ASN A 178 -7.16 -15.83 -1.16
N SER A 179 -6.58 -14.68 -1.48
CA SER A 179 -6.49 -13.55 -0.56
C SER A 179 -7.86 -12.87 -0.42
N PRO A 180 -8.19 -12.26 0.74
CA PRO A 180 -9.41 -11.45 0.90
C PRO A 180 -9.54 -10.32 -0.13
N ASN A 181 -8.41 -9.90 -0.69
CA ASN A 181 -8.33 -8.89 -1.74
C ASN A 181 -9.02 -9.30 -3.03
N THR A 182 -9.18 -10.60 -3.29
CA THR A 182 -9.88 -11.09 -4.50
C THR A 182 -11.34 -10.66 -4.48
N ASP A 183 -12.04 -10.87 -3.37
CA ASP A 183 -13.44 -10.49 -3.21
C ASP A 183 -13.60 -8.97 -3.17
N LYS A 184 -12.69 -8.28 -2.48
CA LYS A 184 -12.67 -6.81 -2.44
C LYS A 184 -12.50 -6.18 -3.82
N LEU A 185 -11.53 -6.66 -4.61
CA LEU A 185 -11.32 -6.18 -5.98
C LEU A 185 -12.51 -6.49 -6.88
N LYS A 186 -13.17 -7.63 -6.68
CA LYS A 186 -14.41 -7.96 -7.38
C LYS A 186 -15.52 -6.96 -7.05
N ALA A 187 -15.74 -6.65 -5.77
CA ALA A 187 -16.74 -5.66 -5.35
C ALA A 187 -16.45 -4.26 -5.92
N ILE A 188 -15.18 -3.84 -5.94
CA ILE A 188 -14.77 -2.57 -6.58
C ILE A 188 -15.14 -2.58 -8.07
N ARG A 189 -14.88 -3.68 -8.79
CA ARG A 189 -15.19 -3.80 -10.21
C ARG A 189 -16.69 -3.81 -10.49
N GLU A 190 -17.49 -4.45 -9.64
CA GLU A 190 -18.95 -4.42 -9.73
C GLU A 190 -19.46 -2.97 -9.62
N ILE A 191 -18.95 -2.18 -8.68
CA ILE A 191 -19.29 -0.76 -8.54
C ILE A 191 -18.82 0.05 -9.75
N ILE A 192 -17.59 -0.17 -10.23
CA ILE A 192 -17.06 0.56 -11.41
C ILE A 192 -17.90 0.29 -12.67
N ASN A 193 -18.42 -0.93 -12.82
CA ASN A 193 -19.26 -1.31 -13.96
C ASN A 193 -20.68 -0.72 -13.87
N ASP A 194 -21.19 -0.48 -12.66
CA ASP A 194 -22.44 0.24 -12.44
C ASP A 194 -22.18 1.76 -12.40
N LYS A 195 -22.19 2.38 -13.58
CA LYS A 195 -21.89 3.81 -13.74
C LYS A 195 -22.83 4.72 -12.95
N ASN A 196 -24.09 4.32 -12.74
CA ASN A 196 -25.04 5.13 -11.98
C ASN A 196 -24.68 5.08 -10.50
N ALA A 197 -24.44 3.88 -9.94
CA ALA A 197 -24.00 3.75 -8.57
C ALA A 197 -22.67 4.45 -8.30
N LEU A 198 -21.69 4.32 -9.22
CA LEU A 198 -20.41 5.02 -9.09
C LEU A 198 -20.56 6.55 -9.17
N MET A 199 -21.50 7.05 -9.97
CA MET A 199 -21.81 8.47 -10.06
C MET A 199 -22.43 9.00 -8.75
N ASP A 200 -23.41 8.30 -8.19
CA ASP A 200 -24.04 8.67 -6.91
C ASP A 200 -23.00 8.68 -5.77
N ILE A 201 -22.08 7.72 -5.77
CA ILE A 201 -20.96 7.66 -4.82
C ILE A 201 -20.03 8.86 -5.02
N PHE A 202 -19.67 9.21 -6.27
CA PHE A 202 -18.83 10.36 -6.55
C PHE A 202 -19.49 11.64 -6.05
N ASP A 203 -20.76 11.89 -6.40
CA ASP A 203 -21.45 13.13 -6.03
C ASP A 203 -21.51 13.30 -4.50
N LYS A 204 -21.90 12.24 -3.78
CA LYS A 204 -21.93 12.24 -2.32
C LYS A 204 -20.55 12.51 -1.71
N LEU A 205 -19.54 11.74 -2.11
CA LEU A 205 -18.19 11.88 -1.52
C LEU A 205 -17.53 13.20 -1.90
N PHE A 206 -17.80 13.73 -3.10
CA PHE A 206 -17.25 15.00 -3.53
C PHE A 206 -17.80 16.16 -2.68
N GLU A 207 -19.10 16.17 -2.41
CA GLU A 207 -19.74 17.15 -1.52
C GLU A 207 -19.18 17.07 -0.09
N GLU A 208 -19.01 15.86 0.45
CA GLU A 208 -18.41 15.68 1.79
C GLU A 208 -16.97 16.21 1.88
N GLU A 209 -16.19 16.06 0.81
CA GLU A 209 -14.77 16.44 0.82
C GLU A 209 -14.56 17.92 0.44
N ILE A 210 -15.30 18.49 -0.51
CA ILE A 210 -15.12 19.88 -0.96
C ILE A 210 -15.32 20.89 0.19
N ASP A 211 -16.27 20.62 1.08
CA ASP A 211 -16.54 21.39 2.31
C ASP A 211 -15.32 21.50 3.25
N THR A 212 -14.34 20.60 3.09
CA THR A 212 -13.09 20.58 3.86
C THR A 212 -11.98 21.38 3.17
N TYR A 213 -12.06 21.61 1.85
CA TYR A 213 -11.07 22.36 1.08
C TYR A 213 -11.47 23.82 0.81
N GLU A 214 -12.76 24.16 0.90
CA GLU A 214 -13.26 25.53 0.79
C GLU A 214 -13.22 26.35 2.11
N LYS A 215 -12.69 25.76 3.19
CA LYS A 215 -12.44 26.43 4.48
C LYS A 215 -10.97 26.80 4.66
#